data_AF-A0A2H0T8V6-F1
#
_entry.id   AF-A0A2H0T8V6-F1
#
_cell.length_a   1.000
_cell.length_b   1.000
_cell.length_c   1.000
_cell.angle_alpha   90.00
_cell.angle_beta   90.00
_cell.angle_gamma   90.00
#
_symmetry.space_group_name_H-M   'P 1'
#
loop_
_entity.id
_entity.type
_entity.pdbx_description
1 polymer ?
#
loop_
_entity_poly.entity_id
_entity_poly.type
_entity_poly.pdbx_seq_one_letter_code
_entity_poly.pdbx_strand_id
1 'polypeptide(L)'
;MAKDTKEIKKLEEGSKQGKKEIDEKDKTISKKETFAVIKTGGKQYKIKDGQEIAIEKIEGKEGDKIIFSEVLLIAADNDIKLGTPFIKDAKVEGNIVSQEKGKKVIVFKMKAKKRYRRTAGHRQEISKVKIVKIIA
;
A
#
# COMPACT_ATOMS: atom_id res chain seq x y z
N MET A 1 15.92 -50.34 31.72
CA MET A 1 16.24 -49.29 30.72
C MET A 1 14.99 -48.97 29.89
N ALA A 2 13.91 -48.55 30.56
CA ALA A 2 12.71 -48.07 29.89
C ALA A 2 12.66 -46.58 30.22
N LYS A 3 12.85 -45.71 29.22
CA LYS A 3 12.53 -44.29 29.39
C LYS A 3 11.03 -44.24 29.66
N ASP A 4 10.63 -43.58 30.75
CA ASP A 4 9.23 -43.51 31.18
C ASP A 4 8.36 -43.01 30.01
N THR A 5 7.28 -43.73 29.70
CA THR A 5 6.38 -43.42 28.59
C THR A 5 5.75 -42.02 28.70
N LYS A 6 5.68 -41.47 29.92
CA LYS A 6 5.30 -40.07 30.20
C LYS A 6 6.34 -39.06 29.70
N GLU A 7 7.62 -39.39 29.75
CA GLU A 7 8.73 -38.53 29.36
C GLU A 7 8.87 -38.45 27.82
N ILE A 8 8.63 -39.58 27.14
CA ILE A 8 8.52 -39.64 25.67
C ILE A 8 7.32 -38.82 25.18
N LYS A 9 6.15 -38.90 25.85
CA LYS A 9 4.98 -38.07 25.52
C LYS A 9 5.24 -36.57 25.66
N LYS A 10 5.98 -36.16 26.70
CA LYS A 10 6.33 -34.76 26.96
C LYS A 10 7.31 -34.20 25.90
N LEU A 11 8.22 -35.04 25.39
CA LEU A 11 9.11 -34.71 24.27
C LEU A 11 8.34 -34.62 22.93
N GLU A 12 7.35 -35.48 22.70
CA GLU A 12 6.49 -35.41 21.51
C GLU A 12 5.58 -34.18 21.50
N GLU A 13 5.00 -33.78 22.63
CA GLU A 13 4.19 -32.57 22.76
C GLU A 13 5.02 -31.29 22.54
N GLY A 14 6.26 -31.25 23.04
CA GLY A 14 7.20 -30.16 22.77
C GLY A 14 7.60 -30.06 21.29
N SER A 15 7.77 -31.20 20.60
CA SER A 15 8.03 -31.22 19.15
C SER A 15 6.81 -30.78 18.31
N LYS A 16 5.58 -31.05 18.80
CA LYS A 16 4.33 -30.60 18.18
C LYS A 16 4.09 -29.10 18.39
N GLN A 17 4.47 -28.55 19.53
CA GLN A 17 4.46 -27.09 19.77
C GLN A 17 5.50 -26.38 18.89
N GLY A 18 6.71 -26.91 18.77
CA GLY A 18 7.74 -26.37 17.87
C GLY A 18 7.34 -26.42 16.39
N LYS A 19 6.72 -27.51 15.92
CA LYS A 19 6.20 -27.60 14.53
C LYS A 19 5.07 -26.61 14.27
N LYS A 20 4.15 -26.41 15.21
CA LYS A 20 3.06 -25.41 15.10
C LYS A 20 3.59 -23.99 14.94
N GLU A 21 4.67 -23.65 15.63
CA GLU A 21 5.27 -22.31 15.60
C GLU A 21 6.12 -22.08 14.33
N ILE A 22 6.68 -23.15 13.75
CA ILE A 22 7.38 -23.13 12.45
C ILE A 22 6.37 -23.04 11.29
N ASP A 23 5.24 -23.76 11.37
CA ASP A 23 4.14 -23.70 10.38
C ASP A 23 3.46 -22.31 10.31
N GLU A 24 3.39 -21.56 11.42
CA GLU A 24 2.88 -20.17 11.44
C GLU A 24 3.88 -19.16 10.86
N LYS A 25 5.19 -19.40 11.03
CA LYS A 25 6.25 -18.56 10.42
C LYS A 25 6.38 -18.78 8.92
N ASP A 26 6.23 -20.02 8.43
CA ASP A 26 6.21 -20.34 6.99
C ASP A 26 4.94 -19.81 6.29
N LYS A 27 3.81 -19.75 6.99
CA LYS A 27 2.60 -19.04 6.51
C LYS A 27 2.79 -17.52 6.36
N THR A 28 3.71 -16.93 7.12
CA THR A 28 3.98 -15.48 7.08
C THR A 28 4.94 -15.12 5.93
N ILE A 29 5.83 -16.05 5.56
CA ILE A 29 6.84 -15.87 4.49
C ILE A 29 6.26 -16.13 3.08
N SER A 30 5.12 -16.82 2.98
CA SER A 30 4.43 -17.12 1.71
C SER A 30 3.37 -16.09 1.29
N LYS A 31 3.41 -14.87 1.83
CA LYS A 31 2.56 -13.78 1.32
C LYS A 31 3.11 -13.33 -0.04
N LYS A 32 2.58 -13.96 -1.10
CA LYS A 32 2.74 -13.65 -2.53
C LYS A 32 3.05 -12.16 -2.76
N GLU A 33 4.19 -11.83 -3.34
CA GLU A 33 4.58 -10.44 -3.64
C GLU A 33 3.82 -9.98 -4.88
N THR A 34 2.55 -9.62 -4.71
CA THR A 34 1.73 -9.01 -5.76
C THR A 34 1.84 -7.50 -5.68
N PHE A 35 2.19 -6.85 -6.79
CA PHE A 35 2.17 -5.40 -6.90
C PHE A 35 1.47 -4.95 -8.18
N ALA A 36 0.87 -3.77 -8.12
CA ALA A 36 0.26 -3.14 -9.28
C ALA A 36 0.80 -1.72 -9.47
N VAL A 37 0.70 -1.22 -10.70
CA VAL A 37 0.96 0.18 -11.02
C VAL A 37 -0.36 0.81 -11.43
N ILE A 38 -0.83 1.77 -10.62
CA ILE A 38 -2.06 2.52 -10.86
C ILE A 38 -1.73 3.93 -11.35
N LYS A 39 -2.64 4.50 -12.13
CA LYS A 39 -2.61 5.91 -12.49
C LYS A 39 -3.71 6.66 -11.75
N THR A 40 -3.34 7.73 -11.06
CA THR A 40 -4.30 8.61 -10.37
C THR A 40 -3.73 10.02 -10.24
N GLY A 41 -4.59 11.04 -10.38
CA GLY A 41 -4.17 12.45 -10.29
C GLY A 41 -3.07 12.83 -11.29
N GLY A 42 -2.99 12.15 -12.44
CA GLY A 42 -1.94 12.35 -13.45
C GLY A 42 -0.57 11.74 -13.11
N LYS A 43 -0.44 11.03 -11.98
CA LYS A 43 0.79 10.36 -11.54
C LYS A 43 0.60 8.84 -11.53
N GLN A 44 1.71 8.11 -11.58
CA GLN A 44 1.72 6.65 -11.47
C GLN A 44 2.29 6.21 -10.13
N TYR A 45 1.66 5.24 -9.49
CA TYR A 45 2.06 4.74 -8.18
C TYR A 45 2.20 3.23 -8.21
N LYS A 46 3.34 2.73 -7.71
CA LYS A 46 3.54 1.32 -7.41
C LYS A 46 2.91 1.02 -6.06
N ILE A 47 2.01 0.05 -6.02
CA ILE A 47 1.25 -0.32 -4.82
C ILE A 47 1.38 -1.80 -4.52
N LYS A 48 1.29 -2.14 -3.23
CA LYS A 48 1.13 -3.50 -2.70
C LYS A 48 -0.16 -3.56 -1.87
N ASP A 49 -0.72 -4.75 -1.72
CA ASP A 49 -1.88 -4.97 -0.85
C ASP A 49 -1.55 -4.61 0.62
N GLY A 50 -2.41 -3.80 1.23
CA GLY A 50 -2.24 -3.30 2.61
C GLY A 50 -1.37 -2.04 2.73
N GLN A 51 -0.78 -1.55 1.65
CA GLN A 51 0.06 -0.35 1.66
C GLN A 51 -0.78 0.92 1.76
N GLU A 52 -0.27 1.93 2.48
CA GLU A 52 -0.81 3.29 2.50
C GLU A 52 -0.03 4.19 1.54
N ILE A 53 -0.76 4.93 0.70
CA ILE A 53 -0.19 5.86 -0.27
C ILE A 53 -0.80 7.25 -0.11
N ALA A 54 0.01 8.28 -0.35
CA ALA A 54 -0.41 9.67 -0.38
C ALA A 54 -0.60 10.10 -1.85
N ILE A 55 -1.82 10.49 -2.19
CA ILE A 55 -2.22 10.87 -3.55
C ILE A 55 -2.86 12.26 -3.56
N GLU A 56 -3.10 12.77 -4.77
CA GLU A 56 -3.87 14.01 -4.96
C GLU A 56 -5.26 13.91 -4.33
N LYS A 57 -5.91 15.05 -4.12
CA LYS A 57 -7.26 15.10 -3.54
C LYS A 57 -8.26 14.27 -4.34
N ILE A 58 -9.02 13.43 -3.64
CA ILE A 58 -10.15 12.66 -4.17
C ILE A 58 -11.44 13.07 -3.45
N GLU A 59 -12.57 12.99 -4.15
CA GLU A 59 -13.90 13.18 -3.59
C GLU A 59 -14.28 12.01 -2.66
N GLY A 60 -14.75 12.31 -1.46
CA GLY A 60 -15.12 11.32 -0.45
C GLY A 60 -14.77 11.77 0.96
N LYS A 61 -15.22 11.01 1.96
CA LYS A 61 -14.93 11.19 3.38
C LYS A 61 -13.96 10.11 3.88
N GLU A 62 -13.38 10.34 5.05
CA GLU A 62 -12.56 9.34 5.73
C GLU A 62 -13.39 8.07 5.98
N GLY A 63 -12.83 6.91 5.61
CA GLY A 63 -13.50 5.60 5.67
C GLY A 63 -14.23 5.18 4.39
N ASP A 64 -14.42 6.07 3.41
CA ASP A 64 -15.08 5.72 2.16
C ASP A 64 -14.21 4.78 1.31
N LYS A 65 -14.89 3.86 0.61
CA LYS A 65 -14.28 2.95 -0.36
C LYS A 65 -14.08 3.65 -1.70
N ILE A 66 -12.87 3.54 -2.25
CA ILE A 66 -12.50 4.01 -3.58
C ILE A 66 -12.12 2.81 -4.44
N ILE A 67 -12.57 2.84 -5.71
CA ILE A 67 -12.18 1.88 -6.73
C ILE A 67 -11.35 2.62 -7.78
N PHE A 68 -10.11 2.17 -8.00
CA PHE A 68 -9.27 2.65 -9.09
C PHE A 68 -9.42 1.71 -10.29
N SER A 69 -9.92 2.25 -11.40
CA SER A 69 -10.10 1.56 -12.68
C SER A 69 -8.88 1.68 -13.60
N GLU A 70 -8.04 2.71 -13.42
CA GLU A 70 -6.85 2.93 -14.24
C GLU A 70 -5.64 2.12 -13.72
N VAL A 71 -5.61 0.83 -14.07
CA VAL A 71 -4.50 -0.07 -13.76
C VAL A 71 -3.66 -0.32 -15.02
N LEU A 72 -2.37 -0.02 -14.93
CA LEU A 72 -1.41 -0.12 -16.05
C LEU A 72 -0.72 -1.48 -16.10
N LEU A 73 -0.36 -2.01 -14.93
CA LEU A 73 0.43 -3.22 -14.78
C LEU A 73 0.01 -3.95 -13.51
N ILE A 74 -0.07 -5.28 -13.58
CA ILE A 74 -0.16 -6.16 -12.41
C ILE A 74 0.93 -7.21 -12.54
N ALA A 75 1.75 -7.36 -11.49
CA ALA A 75 2.77 -8.38 -11.40
C ALA A 75 2.45 -9.29 -10.21
N ALA A 76 2.37 -10.59 -10.46
CA ALA A 76 2.20 -11.63 -9.47
C ALA A 76 3.32 -12.66 -9.64
N ASP A 77 4.29 -12.65 -8.73
CA ASP A 77 5.48 -13.51 -8.74
C ASP A 77 6.25 -13.48 -10.08
N ASN A 78 5.94 -14.39 -11.01
CA ASN A 78 6.58 -14.51 -12.33
C ASN A 78 5.70 -14.08 -13.51
N ASP A 79 4.42 -13.81 -13.28
CA ASP A 79 3.49 -13.37 -14.32
C ASP A 79 3.30 -11.86 -14.26
N ILE A 80 3.59 -11.20 -15.39
CA ILE A 80 3.41 -9.75 -15.54
C ILE A 80 2.32 -9.52 -16.60
N LYS A 81 1.19 -8.98 -16.17
CA LYS A 81 0.15 -8.47 -17.07
C LYS A 81 0.43 -7.01 -17.37
N LEU A 82 0.72 -6.69 -18.63
CA LEU A 82 0.90 -5.33 -19.14
C LEU A 82 -0.34 -4.87 -19.89
N GLY A 83 -0.86 -3.69 -19.55
CA GLY A 83 -1.96 -3.05 -20.26
C GLY A 83 -1.50 -2.31 -21.52
N THR A 84 -2.39 -2.19 -22.50
CA THR A 84 -2.21 -1.35 -23.70
C THR A 84 -3.48 -0.54 -23.97
N PRO A 85 -3.70 0.63 -23.35
CA PRO A 85 -2.93 1.32 -22.31
C PRO A 85 -3.28 0.90 -20.87
N PHE A 86 -4.44 0.27 -20.65
CA PHE A 86 -4.91 -0.23 -19.34
C PHE A 86 -5.31 -1.70 -19.44
N ILE A 87 -5.41 -2.38 -18.31
CA ILE A 87 -5.92 -3.76 -18.23
C ILE A 87 -7.46 -3.69 -18.07
N LYS A 88 -8.22 -4.28 -19.01
CA LYS A 88 -9.67 -4.06 -19.16
C LYS A 88 -10.54 -4.53 -17.97
N ASP A 89 -10.06 -5.46 -17.16
CA ASP A 89 -10.83 -6.04 -16.04
C ASP A 89 -10.14 -5.86 -14.67
N ALA A 90 -9.02 -5.14 -14.64
CA ALA A 90 -8.29 -4.87 -13.41
C ALA A 90 -8.94 -3.76 -12.60
N LYS A 91 -9.05 -3.97 -11.28
CA LYS A 91 -9.55 -2.96 -10.35
C LYS A 91 -8.72 -3.00 -9.07
N VAL A 92 -8.47 -1.83 -8.48
CA VAL A 92 -7.84 -1.74 -7.17
C VAL A 92 -8.82 -1.11 -6.20
N GLU A 93 -9.12 -1.84 -5.13
CA GLU A 93 -9.96 -1.36 -4.04
C GLU A 93 -9.09 -0.77 -2.93
N GLY A 94 -9.45 0.43 -2.47
CA GLY A 94 -8.80 1.10 -1.36
C GLY A 94 -9.79 1.85 -0.48
N ASN A 95 -9.36 2.23 0.70
CA ASN A 95 -10.14 3.03 1.65
C ASN A 95 -9.41 4.35 1.93
N ILE A 96 -10.16 5.45 2.02
CA ILE A 96 -9.61 6.74 2.47
C ILE A 96 -9.30 6.64 3.96
N VAL A 97 -8.05 6.82 4.35
CA VAL A 97 -7.63 6.85 5.76
C VAL A 97 -7.80 8.26 6.32
N SER A 98 -7.24 9.25 5.63
CA SER A 98 -7.35 10.65 6.04
C SER A 98 -7.25 11.61 4.85
N GLN A 99 -7.78 12.81 5.03
CA GLN A 99 -7.58 13.92 4.10
C GLN A 99 -6.92 15.11 4.82
N GLU A 100 -5.70 15.42 4.42
CA GLU A 100 -4.84 16.37 5.15
C GLU A 100 -4.28 17.44 4.22
N LYS A 101 -3.99 18.61 4.79
CA LYS A 101 -3.19 19.64 4.10
C LYS A 101 -1.71 19.34 4.30
N GLY A 102 -1.01 19.15 3.20
CA GLY A 102 0.44 18.96 3.16
C GLY A 102 1.21 20.14 3.77
N LYS A 103 2.54 20.00 3.76
CA LYS A 103 3.45 21.02 4.29
C LYS A 103 3.25 22.33 3.52
N LYS A 104 3.31 23.45 4.25
CA LYS A 104 3.21 24.78 3.65
C LYS A 104 4.46 25.04 2.80
N VAL A 105 4.26 25.23 1.51
CA VAL A 105 5.29 25.70 0.58
C VAL A 105 5.18 27.22 0.51
N ILE A 106 6.27 27.91 0.82
CA ILE A 106 6.32 29.38 0.77
C ILE A 106 6.93 29.79 -0.56
N VAL A 107 6.15 30.48 -1.39
CA VAL A 107 6.61 31.08 -2.63
C VAL A 107 6.93 32.55 -2.37
N PHE A 108 8.21 32.87 -2.42
CA PHE A 108 8.70 34.24 -2.28
C PHE A 108 9.11 34.80 -3.66
N LYS A 109 8.48 35.88 -4.08
CA LYS A 109 8.80 36.60 -5.32
C LYS A 109 9.38 37.97 -4.98
N MET A 110 10.59 38.26 -5.45
CA MET A 110 11.25 39.54 -5.28
C MET A 110 11.82 40.02 -6.61
N LYS A 111 11.69 41.32 -6.92
CA LYS A 111 12.36 41.95 -8.06
C LYS A 111 13.34 43.01 -7.54
N ALA A 112 14.60 42.90 -7.93
CA ALA A 112 15.66 43.81 -7.49
C ALA A 112 15.34 45.26 -7.88
N LYS A 113 15.56 46.20 -6.95
CA LYS A 113 15.39 47.67 -7.14
C LYS A 113 14.00 48.13 -7.63
N LYS A 114 13.00 47.26 -7.70
CA LYS A 114 11.61 47.58 -8.12
C LYS A 114 10.63 47.70 -6.94
N ARG A 115 11.13 47.66 -5.69
CA ARG A 115 10.32 47.64 -4.45
C ARG A 115 9.19 46.60 -4.48
N TYR A 116 9.38 45.52 -5.26
CA TYR A 116 8.40 44.44 -5.40
C TYR A 116 8.87 43.23 -4.61
N ARG A 117 8.09 42.89 -3.57
CA ARG A 117 8.22 41.68 -2.76
C ARG A 117 6.83 41.13 -2.48
N ARG A 118 6.62 39.84 -2.73
CA ARG A 118 5.38 39.12 -2.45
C ARG A 118 5.72 37.76 -1.85
N THR A 119 5.14 37.47 -0.70
CA THR A 119 5.23 36.16 -0.05
C THR A 119 3.85 35.54 -0.10
N ALA A 120 3.72 34.39 -0.75
CA ALA A 120 2.48 33.62 -0.78
C ALA A 120 2.75 32.23 -0.20
N GLY A 121 1.79 31.68 0.55
CA GLY A 121 1.86 30.30 1.02
C GLY A 121 0.91 29.43 0.20
N HIS A 122 1.37 28.26 -0.23
CA HIS A 122 0.53 27.21 -0.78
C HIS A 122 0.54 25.99 0.13
N ARG A 123 -0.60 25.32 0.29
CA ARG A 123 -0.71 24.02 0.96
C ARG A 123 -1.53 23.12 0.06
N GLN A 124 -0.92 22.03 -0.40
CA GLN A 124 -1.60 21.03 -1.22
C GLN A 124 -2.52 20.17 -0.34
N GLU A 125 -3.73 19.90 -0.81
CA GLU A 125 -4.63 18.93 -0.19
C GLU A 125 -4.25 17.54 -0.68
N ILE A 126 -4.02 16.62 0.27
CA ILE A 126 -3.50 15.28 0.04
C ILE A 126 -4.47 14.28 0.68
N SER A 127 -4.81 13.23 -0.05
CA SER A 127 -5.61 12.12 0.46
C SER A 127 -4.69 10.93 0.74
N LYS A 128 -4.74 10.37 1.95
CA LYS A 128 -4.08 9.11 2.28
C LYS A 128 -5.06 7.97 2.02
N VAL A 129 -4.66 7.01 1.20
CA VAL A 129 -5.48 5.86 0.84
C VAL A 129 -4.73 4.58 1.19
N LYS A 130 -5.44 3.67 1.85
CA LYS A 130 -4.96 2.32 2.14
C LYS A 130 -5.49 1.37 1.10
N ILE A 131 -4.59 0.64 0.45
CA ILE A 131 -4.96 -0.38 -0.54
C ILE A 131 -5.45 -1.63 0.20
N VAL A 132 -6.64 -2.10 -0.15
CA VAL A 132 -7.27 -3.27 0.47
C VAL A 132 -7.02 -4.50 -0.40
N LYS A 133 -7.30 -4.39 -1.70
CA LYS A 133 -7.26 -5.54 -2.60
C LYS A 133 -6.95 -5.11 -4.04
N ILE A 134 -6.04 -5.84 -4.67
CA ILE A 134 -5.81 -5.81 -6.12
C ILE A 134 -6.62 -6.93 -6.78
N ILE A 135 -7.50 -6.58 -7.71
CA ILE A 135 -8.28 -7.49 -8.57
C ILE A 135 -7.63 -7.47 -9.95
N ALA A 136 -7.26 -8.65 -10.45
CA ALA A 136 -6.40 -8.86 -11.62
C ALA A 136 -7.04 -9.73 -12.71
#